data_AF-A0AA47FES2-F1
#
_entry.id   AF-A0AA47FES2-F1
#
_cell.length_a   1.000
_cell.length_b   1.000
_cell.length_c   1.000
_cell.angle_alpha   90.00
_cell.angle_beta   90.00
_cell.angle_gamma   90.00
#
_symmetry.space_group_name_H-M   'P 1'
#
loop_
_entity.id
_entity.type
_entity.pdbx_description
1 polymer ?
#
loop_
_entity_poly.entity_id
_entity_poly.type
_entity_poly.pdbx_seq_one_letter_code
_entity_poly.pdbx_strand_id
1 'polypeptide(L)'
;MFTPDYRYQSTSVILDNQGLEFKATGAVTKDKGWRNYLAVKKEDKELPDYQEGQTITIECKLLEEMTKPPTRITKTQILLKKLLPKYNLGTSATRDGMIDLIQDKGYVTKNKRQDSFSQLKGKLLIHYLDQLEIAYTSPETAGRWESINSNRTREKFKKEAFV
;
A
#
# COMPACT_ATOMS: atom_id res chain seq x y z
N MET A 1 -3.58 -19.77 17.69
CA MET A 1 -4.56 -19.38 16.65
C MET A 1 -5.80 -20.23 16.93
N PHE A 2 -6.88 -19.64 17.46
CA PHE A 2 -7.95 -20.36 18.17
C PHE A 2 -9.20 -20.66 17.30
N THR A 3 -9.08 -20.50 15.99
CA THR A 3 -10.22 -20.61 15.06
C THR A 3 -9.79 -21.35 13.80
N PRO A 4 -10.70 -22.12 13.17
CA PRO A 4 -10.40 -22.81 11.92
C PRO A 4 -10.16 -21.84 10.77
N ASP A 5 -9.51 -22.34 9.72
CA ASP A 5 -9.21 -21.58 8.52
C ASP A 5 -10.48 -21.20 7.74
N TYR A 6 -10.43 -20.05 7.08
CA TYR A 6 -11.47 -19.60 6.16
C TYR A 6 -11.44 -20.42 4.87
N ARG A 7 -12.55 -21.09 4.54
CA ARG A 7 -12.68 -21.90 3.32
C ARG A 7 -13.70 -21.28 2.38
N TYR A 8 -13.32 -21.12 1.12
CA TYR A 8 -14.19 -20.62 0.07
C TYR A 8 -14.02 -21.45 -1.19
N GLN A 9 -15.07 -21.51 -2.00
CA GLN A 9 -15.02 -22.06 -3.34
C GLN A 9 -14.90 -20.92 -4.32
N SER A 10 -13.85 -20.94 -5.15
CA SER A 10 -13.66 -19.99 -6.24
C SER A 10 -14.07 -20.65 -7.54
N THR A 11 -15.00 -20.04 -8.25
CA THR A 11 -15.41 -20.45 -9.60
C THR A 11 -14.88 -19.42 -10.58
N SER A 12 -14.21 -19.87 -11.64
CA SER A 12 -13.75 -19.01 -12.73
C SER A 12 -14.31 -19.53 -14.03
N VAL A 13 -14.96 -18.66 -14.80
CA VAL A 13 -15.56 -18.98 -16.09
C VAL A 13 -14.87 -18.12 -17.13
N ILE A 14 -14.40 -18.75 -18.19
CA ILE A 14 -13.80 -18.09 -19.36
C ILE A 14 -14.85 -18.15 -20.46
N LEU A 15 -15.19 -16.98 -21.00
CA LEU A 15 -16.17 -16.80 -22.07
C LEU A 15 -15.39 -16.36 -23.31
N ASP A 16 -15.54 -17.08 -24.41
CA ASP A 16 -15.07 -16.61 -25.72
C ASP A 16 -16.23 -15.91 -26.43
N ASN A 17 -16.00 -14.69 -26.91
CA ASN A 17 -16.91 -13.99 -27.80
C ASN A 17 -16.16 -13.53 -29.04
N GLN A 18 -16.25 -14.31 -30.12
CA GLN A 18 -15.64 -14.00 -31.41
C GLN A 18 -14.11 -13.74 -31.31
N GLY A 19 -13.42 -14.51 -30.47
CA GLY A 19 -11.97 -14.38 -30.23
C GLY A 19 -11.57 -13.35 -29.16
N LEU A 20 -12.52 -12.72 -28.48
CA LEU A 20 -12.27 -11.91 -27.29
C LEU A 20 -12.58 -12.75 -26.04
N GLU A 21 -11.55 -12.99 -25.22
CA GLU A 21 -11.69 -13.74 -23.97
C GLU A 21 -12.12 -12.83 -22.81
N PHE A 22 -13.24 -13.18 -22.18
CA PHE A 22 -13.75 -12.53 -20.98
C PHE A 22 -13.66 -13.48 -19.79
N LYS A 23 -13.19 -12.99 -18.65
CA LYS A 23 -13.08 -13.78 -17.42
C LYS A 23 -14.08 -13.31 -16.38
N ALA A 24 -15.00 -14.20 -15.99
CA ALA A 24 -15.85 -14.02 -14.82
C ALA A 24 -15.27 -14.81 -13.64
N THR A 25 -15.28 -14.22 -12.45
CA THR A 25 -14.83 -14.88 -11.22
C THR A 25 -15.87 -14.69 -10.12
N GLY A 26 -16.27 -15.79 -9.52
CA GLY A 26 -17.20 -15.88 -8.40
C GLY A 26 -16.52 -16.58 -7.22
N ALA A 27 -16.91 -16.21 -6.01
CA ALA A 27 -16.43 -16.83 -4.80
C ALA A 27 -17.58 -16.99 -3.82
N VAL A 28 -17.78 -18.22 -3.35
CA VAL A 28 -18.81 -18.59 -2.37
C VAL A 28 -18.12 -19.05 -1.10
N THR A 29 -18.49 -18.47 0.05
CA THR A 29 -17.91 -18.84 1.33
C THR A 29 -18.48 -20.18 1.80
N LYS A 30 -17.61 -21.18 2.02
CA LYS A 30 -18.02 -22.47 2.60
C LYS A 30 -17.92 -22.46 4.13
N ASP A 31 -16.82 -21.93 4.66
CA ASP A 31 -16.59 -21.83 6.09
C ASP A 31 -15.96 -20.48 6.42
N LYS A 32 -16.61 -19.72 7.31
CA LYS A 32 -16.16 -18.39 7.69
C LYS A 32 -14.93 -18.43 8.61
N GLY A 33 -14.69 -19.51 9.35
CA GLY A 33 -13.54 -19.66 10.25
C GLY A 33 -13.20 -18.40 11.06
N TRP A 34 -11.91 -18.03 11.09
CA TRP A 34 -11.40 -16.81 11.72
C TRP A 34 -12.05 -15.51 11.22
N ARG A 35 -12.62 -15.51 10.01
CA ARG A 35 -13.23 -14.34 9.37
C ARG A 35 -14.55 -13.93 10.03
N ASN A 36 -15.16 -14.79 10.85
CA ASN A 36 -16.34 -14.45 11.65
C ASN A 36 -16.07 -13.33 12.67
N TYR A 37 -14.82 -13.18 13.12
CA TYR A 37 -14.42 -12.18 14.10
C TYR A 37 -13.98 -10.85 13.47
N LEU A 38 -13.96 -10.75 12.14
CA LEU A 38 -13.71 -9.51 11.43
C LEU A 38 -15.04 -8.82 11.09
N ALA A 39 -15.13 -7.52 11.39
CA ALA A 39 -16.27 -6.68 10.98
C ALA A 39 -16.39 -6.48 9.45
N VAL A 40 -15.49 -7.07 8.65
CA VAL A 40 -15.48 -6.96 7.19
C VAL A 40 -16.36 -8.05 6.59
N LYS A 41 -17.64 -7.72 6.38
CA LYS A 41 -18.53 -8.54 5.56
C LYS A 41 -18.09 -8.44 4.11
N LYS A 42 -17.52 -9.52 3.57
CA LYS A 42 -17.40 -9.68 2.12
C LYS A 42 -18.70 -10.33 1.65
N GLU A 43 -19.38 -9.70 0.71
CA GLU A 43 -20.54 -10.31 0.06
C GLU A 43 -20.05 -11.43 -0.86
N ASP A 44 -20.69 -12.57 -0.78
CA ASP A 44 -20.40 -13.70 -1.66
C ASP A 44 -20.88 -13.34 -3.06
N LYS A 45 -20.04 -13.65 -4.05
CA LYS A 45 -20.38 -13.45 -5.46
C LYS A 45 -20.57 -14.83 -6.06
N GLU A 46 -21.77 -15.38 -5.90
CA GLU A 46 -22.14 -16.63 -6.53
C GLU A 46 -22.27 -16.42 -8.05
N LEU A 47 -21.72 -17.36 -8.81
CA LEU A 47 -21.94 -17.45 -10.24
C LEU A 47 -22.95 -18.57 -10.46
N PRO A 48 -23.88 -18.43 -11.41
CA PRO A 48 -24.71 -19.53 -11.89
C PRO A 48 -23.84 -20.72 -12.32
N ASP A 49 -24.39 -21.93 -12.29
CA ASP A 49 -23.72 -23.09 -12.88
C ASP A 49 -23.67 -22.92 -14.41
N TYR A 50 -22.45 -22.97 -14.95
CA TYR A 50 -22.19 -22.93 -16.38
C TYR A 50 -21.61 -24.26 -16.83
N GLN A 51 -22.04 -24.73 -18.00
CA GLN A 51 -21.46 -25.92 -18.63
C GLN A 51 -20.49 -25.54 -19.74
N GLU A 52 -19.42 -26.32 -19.89
CA GLU A 52 -18.46 -26.15 -20.99
C GLU A 52 -19.18 -26.31 -22.34
N GLY A 53 -19.03 -25.31 -23.22
CA GLY A 53 -19.69 -25.28 -24.52
C GLY A 53 -21.11 -24.69 -24.52
N GLN A 54 -21.60 -24.17 -23.40
CA GLN A 54 -22.89 -23.49 -23.35
C GLN A 54 -22.85 -22.14 -24.10
N THR A 55 -23.76 -21.96 -25.05
CA THR A 55 -23.98 -20.67 -25.72
C THR A 55 -24.82 -19.76 -24.82
N ILE A 56 -24.34 -18.56 -24.53
CA ILE A 56 -25.01 -17.59 -23.65
C ILE A 56 -25.21 -16.30 -24.44
N THR A 57 -26.43 -15.76 -24.41
CA THR A 57 -26.70 -14.42 -24.95
C THR A 57 -26.20 -13.37 -23.96
N ILE A 58 -25.22 -12.57 -24.37
CA ILE A 58 -24.64 -11.51 -23.55
C ILE A 58 -24.99 -10.13 -24.13
N GLU A 59 -25.32 -9.18 -23.26
CA GLU A 59 -25.37 -7.77 -23.61
C GLU A 59 -23.97 -7.15 -23.44
N CYS A 60 -23.36 -6.74 -24.54
CA CYS A 60 -22.06 -6.08 -24.51
C CYS A 60 -22.26 -4.56 -24.33
N LYS A 61 -21.58 -3.98 -23.34
CA LYS A 61 -21.54 -2.53 -23.15
C LYS A 61 -20.11 -2.03 -23.28
N LEU A 62 -19.89 -1.08 -24.19
CA LEU A 62 -18.63 -0.36 -24.28
C LEU A 62 -18.55 0.64 -23.13
N LEU A 63 -17.53 0.51 -22.28
CA LEU A 63 -17.24 1.41 -21.18
C LEU A 63 -15.99 2.21 -21.53
N GLU A 64 -16.16 3.51 -21.74
CA GLU A 64 -15.05 4.45 -21.84
C GLU A 64 -14.70 4.93 -20.43
N GLU A 65 -13.66 4.34 -19.84
CA GLU A 65 -13.10 4.80 -18.57
C GLU A 65 -11.78 5.54 -18.79
N MET A 66 -11.62 6.69 -18.14
CA MET A 66 -10.34 7.40 -18.08
C MET A 66 -9.54 6.95 -16.86
N THR A 67 -8.21 6.91 -17.02
CA THR A 67 -7.31 6.63 -15.90
C THR A 67 -7.44 7.71 -14.83
N LYS A 68 -7.63 7.28 -13.58
CA LYS A 68 -7.68 8.20 -12.44
C LYS A 68 -6.25 8.53 -12.01
N PRO A 69 -5.95 9.78 -11.67
CA PRO A 69 -4.63 10.14 -11.15
C PRO A 69 -4.34 9.34 -9.86
N PRO A 70 -3.06 9.07 -9.57
CA PRO A 70 -2.68 8.31 -8.38
C PRO A 70 -3.24 9.00 -7.14
N THR A 71 -3.83 8.21 -6.24
CA THR A 71 -4.32 8.72 -4.97
C THR A 71 -3.18 9.42 -4.23
N ARG A 72 -3.41 10.66 -3.80
CA ARG A 72 -2.45 11.39 -2.96
C ARG A 72 -2.07 10.53 -1.76
N ILE A 73 -0.84 10.70 -1.27
CA ILE A 73 -0.39 10.04 -0.05
C ILE A 73 -1.11 10.67 1.13
N THR A 74 -2.33 10.19 1.33
CA THR A 74 -3.30 10.76 2.24
C THR A 74 -3.24 10.04 3.58
N LYS A 75 -2.88 8.76 3.59
CA LYS A 75 -2.86 8.01 4.83
C LYS A 75 -1.46 8.08 5.42
N THR A 76 -1.31 8.73 6.56
CA THR A 76 -0.16 8.58 7.47
C THR A 76 0.27 7.11 7.59
N GLN A 77 -0.71 6.19 7.60
CA GLN A 77 -0.46 4.75 7.58
C GLN A 77 0.23 4.22 6.30
N ILE A 78 -0.02 4.78 5.11
CA ILE A 78 0.69 4.36 3.89
C ILE A 78 2.16 4.79 3.95
N LEU A 79 2.44 6.00 4.46
CA LEU A 79 3.82 6.43 4.70
C LEU A 79 4.51 5.51 5.72
N LEU A 80 3.89 5.33 6.88
CA LEU A 80 4.41 4.54 8.00
C LEU A 80 4.60 3.05 7.67
N LYS A 81 3.63 2.46 6.95
CA LYS A 81 3.57 1.00 6.74
C LYS A 81 4.11 0.54 5.40
N LYS A 82 4.21 1.41 4.38
CA LYS A 82 4.66 1.01 3.05
C LYS A 82 5.88 1.76 2.57
N LEU A 83 5.93 3.08 2.72
CA LEU A 83 7.02 3.87 2.14
C LEU A 83 8.28 3.83 3.01
N LEU A 84 8.17 4.16 4.30
CA LEU A 84 9.32 4.17 5.21
C LEU A 84 10.00 2.79 5.35
N PRO A 85 9.28 1.66 5.47
CA PRO A 85 9.91 0.34 5.49
C PRO A 85 10.60 -0.02 4.17
N LYS A 86 10.05 0.39 3.02
CA LYS A 86 10.64 0.10 1.71
C LYS A 86 12.06 0.67 1.56
N TYR A 87 12.32 1.81 2.20
CA TYR A 87 13.62 2.48 2.18
C TYR A 87 14.44 2.24 3.45
N ASN A 88 14.03 1.30 4.32
CA ASN A 88 14.67 1.06 5.62
C ASN A 88 14.85 2.34 6.46
N LEU A 89 13.82 3.20 6.45
CA LEU A 89 13.77 4.46 7.19
C LEU A 89 12.89 4.30 8.44
N GLY A 90 13.45 4.63 9.60
CA GLY A 90 12.88 4.47 10.92
C GLY A 90 12.65 3.01 11.31
N THR A 91 12.82 2.69 12.59
CA THR A 91 12.31 1.44 13.17
C THR A 91 10.82 1.57 13.48
N SER A 92 10.11 0.45 13.72
CA SER A 92 8.67 0.48 14.00
C SER A 92 8.29 1.43 15.15
N ALA A 93 9.20 1.69 16.10
CA ALA A 93 8.96 2.58 17.24
C ALA A 93 9.24 4.07 16.93
N THR A 94 10.10 4.38 15.96
CA THR A 94 10.54 5.76 15.69
C THR A 94 9.69 6.47 14.64
N ARG A 95 8.98 5.73 13.79
CA ARG A 95 8.27 6.29 12.63
C ARG A 95 7.11 7.19 13.01
N ASP A 96 6.40 6.88 14.10
CA ASP A 96 5.31 7.73 14.59
C ASP A 96 5.86 9.08 15.08
N GLY A 97 6.95 9.06 15.85
CA GLY A 97 7.61 10.30 16.34
C GLY A 97 8.19 11.17 15.23
N MET A 98 8.68 10.58 14.13
CA MET A 98 9.14 11.35 12.95
C MET A 98 7.99 12.14 12.32
N ILE A 99 6.79 11.54 12.26
CA ILE A 99 5.61 12.16 11.68
C ILE A 99 5.07 13.28 12.57
N ASP A 100 5.14 13.12 13.88
CA ASP A 100 4.77 14.18 14.82
C ASP A 100 5.74 15.37 14.72
N LEU A 101 7.04 15.10 14.57
CA LEU A 101 8.06 16.16 14.44
C LEU A 101 7.90 17.01 13.17
N ILE A 102 7.57 16.41 12.03
CA ILE A 102 7.34 17.17 10.79
C ILE A 102 6.02 17.95 10.82
N GLN A 103 5.04 17.50 11.61
CA GLN A 103 3.79 18.22 11.86
C GLN A 103 4.01 19.40 12.81
N ASP A 104 4.71 19.18 13.92
CA ASP A 104 5.06 20.21 14.91
C ASP A 104 5.85 21.36 14.27
N LYS A 105 6.82 21.04 13.41
CA LYS A 105 7.60 22.04 12.66
C LYS A 105 6.80 22.76 11.56
N GLY A 106 5.56 22.37 11.31
CA GLY A 106 4.69 22.98 10.30
C GLY A 106 5.17 22.77 8.85
N TYR A 107 5.87 21.66 8.57
CA TYR A 107 6.16 21.24 7.21
C TYR A 107 4.99 20.49 6.58
N VAL A 108 4.20 19.86 7.45
CA VAL A 108 3.09 19.01 7.08
C VAL A 108 1.89 19.34 7.96
N THR A 109 0.76 19.71 7.36
CA THR A 109 -0.50 19.91 8.09
C THR A 109 -1.52 18.88 7.65
N LYS A 110 -2.20 18.26 8.62
CA LYS A 110 -3.27 17.32 8.37
C LYS A 110 -4.55 18.07 8.01
N ASN A 111 -4.95 18.00 6.73
CA ASN A 111 -6.23 18.55 6.32
C ASN A 111 -7.37 17.59 6.72
N LYS A 112 -8.26 18.01 7.64
CA LYS A 112 -9.37 17.17 8.17
C LYS A 112 -10.31 16.62 7.09
N ARG A 113 -10.39 17.23 5.90
CA ARG A 113 -11.31 16.79 4.83
C ARG A 113 -10.68 15.85 3.81
N GLN A 114 -9.35 15.89 3.65
CA GLN A 114 -8.69 15.19 2.56
C GLN A 114 -7.44 14.44 2.99
N ASP A 115 -7.14 14.43 4.30
CA ASP A 115 -5.98 13.80 4.93
C ASP A 115 -4.67 14.09 4.15
N SER A 116 -4.61 15.22 3.45
CA SER A 116 -3.53 15.53 2.51
C SER A 116 -2.50 16.41 3.20
N PHE A 117 -1.24 16.08 3.01
CA PHE A 117 -0.11 16.88 3.45
C PHE A 117 0.16 17.95 2.41
N SER A 118 -0.25 19.19 2.68
CA SER A 118 -0.01 20.29 1.76
C SER A 118 0.45 21.52 2.52
N GLN A 119 1.76 21.80 2.46
CA GLN A 119 2.32 23.10 2.81
C GLN A 119 3.46 23.47 1.85
N LEU A 120 3.48 24.74 1.45
CA LEU A 120 4.47 25.32 0.55
C LEU A 120 5.87 25.31 1.15
N LYS A 121 6.00 25.49 2.48
CA LYS A 121 7.29 25.54 3.17
C LYS A 121 8.07 24.22 3.06
N GLY A 122 7.43 23.08 3.28
CA GLY A 122 8.06 21.76 3.15
C GLY A 122 8.47 21.47 1.70
N LYS A 123 7.59 21.78 0.73
CA LYS A 123 7.91 21.61 -0.69
C LYS A 123 9.05 22.52 -1.14
N LEU A 124 9.05 23.79 -0.73
CA LEU A 124 10.09 24.76 -1.06
C LEU A 124 11.43 24.32 -0.50
N LEU A 125 11.46 23.84 0.74
CA LEU A 125 12.68 23.30 1.35
C LEU A 125 13.21 22.09 0.57
N ILE A 126 12.33 21.15 0.19
CA ILE A 126 12.71 19.98 -0.62
C ILE A 126 13.29 20.42 -1.97
N HIS A 127 12.60 21.33 -2.68
CA HIS A 127 13.08 21.84 -3.97
C HIS A 127 14.42 22.56 -3.85
N TYR A 128 14.61 23.37 -2.81
CA TYR A 128 15.87 24.06 -2.56
C TYR A 128 17.01 23.08 -2.27
N LEU A 129 16.77 22.06 -1.44
CA LEU A 129 17.77 21.04 -1.13
C LEU A 129 18.10 20.17 -2.35
N ASP A 130 17.12 19.89 -3.20
CA ASP A 130 17.32 19.14 -4.46
C ASP A 130 18.20 19.93 -5.44
N GLN A 131 18.04 21.26 -5.52
CA GLN A 131 18.86 22.14 -6.34
C GLN A 131 20.33 22.21 -5.91
N LEU A 132 20.65 21.87 -4.66
CA LEU A 132 22.03 21.87 -4.18
C LEU A 132 22.81 20.63 -4.66
N GLU A 133 22.17 19.68 -5.35
CA GLU A 133 22.75 18.40 -5.80
C GLU A 133 23.37 17.56 -4.67
N ILE A 134 23.00 17.83 -3.41
CA ILE A 134 23.48 17.07 -2.25
C ILE A 134 22.40 16.07 -1.83
N ALA A 135 22.78 14.81 -1.63
CA ALA A 135 21.92 13.66 -1.39
C ALA A 135 21.17 13.65 -0.02
N TYR A 136 20.87 14.81 0.57
CA TYR A 136 20.13 14.92 1.85
C TYR A 136 18.64 14.61 1.71
N THR A 137 18.05 14.85 0.54
CA THR A 137 16.62 14.58 0.28
C THR A 137 16.39 13.11 -0.08
N SER A 138 17.45 12.35 -0.42
CA SER A 138 17.32 10.95 -0.83
C SER A 138 17.04 10.05 0.37
N PRO A 139 15.92 9.30 0.38
CA PRO A 139 15.62 8.36 1.45
C PRO A 139 16.64 7.21 1.53
N GLU A 140 17.37 6.93 0.44
CA GLU A 140 18.35 5.85 0.37
C GLU A 140 19.58 6.13 1.21
N THR A 141 20.07 7.38 1.20
CA THR A 141 21.22 7.80 1.99
C THR A 141 20.93 7.60 3.48
N ALA A 142 19.76 8.03 3.93
CA ALA A 142 19.34 7.89 5.31
C ALA A 142 19.11 6.42 5.71
N GLY A 143 18.53 5.59 4.83
CA GLY A 143 18.40 4.15 5.06
C GLY A 143 19.74 3.42 5.19
N ARG A 144 20.77 3.83 4.42
CA ARG A 144 22.15 3.32 4.57
C ARG A 144 22.71 3.66 5.95
N TRP A 145 22.55 4.90 6.41
CA TRP A 145 22.98 5.31 7.75
C TRP A 145 22.29 4.55 8.88
N GLU A 146 20.97 4.32 8.78
CA GLU A 146 20.24 3.51 9.76
C GLU A 146 20.71 2.06 9.77
N SER A 147 21.01 1.48 8.61
CA SER A 147 21.54 0.12 8.50
C SER A 147 22.90 -0.01 9.20
N ILE A 148 23.79 0.97 9.02
CA ILE A 148 25.10 1.03 9.69
C ILE A 148 24.91 1.13 11.22
N ASN A 149 24.00 1.98 11.69
CA ASN A 149 23.71 2.15 13.11
C ASN A 149 23.07 0.90 13.76
N SER A 150 22.19 0.21 13.05
CA SER A 150 21.61 -1.06 13.50
C SER A 150 22.69 -2.15 13.65
N ASN A 151 23.60 -2.24 12.67
CA ASN A 151 24.73 -3.19 12.72
C ASN A 151 25.69 -2.89 13.88
N ARG A 152 25.93 -1.61 14.21
CA ARG A 152 26.72 -1.21 15.39
C ARG A 152 26.13 -1.75 16.70
N THR A 153 24.80 -1.85 16.78
CA THR A 153 24.09 -2.32 17.97
C THR A 153 24.09 -3.85 18.06
N ARG A 154 24.26 -4.56 16.92
CA ARG A 154 24.24 -6.03 16.84
C ARG A 154 25.60 -6.69 17.03
N GLU A 155 26.71 -6.18 16.51
CA GLU A 155 28.11 -6.54 16.88
C GLU A 155 29.17 -5.87 15.96
N LYS A 156 30.30 -5.43 16.55
CA LYS A 156 31.66 -5.24 15.97
C LYS A 156 31.92 -4.15 14.90
N PHE A 157 32.07 -2.89 15.31
CA PHE A 157 32.98 -1.93 14.64
C PHE A 157 33.74 -1.07 15.65
N LYS A 158 35.06 -0.89 15.44
CA LYS A 158 35.89 0.05 16.21
C LYS A 158 35.42 1.48 15.95
N LYS A 159 35.29 2.28 17.00
CA LYS A 159 34.82 3.69 16.98
C LYS A 159 35.68 4.66 16.13
N GLU A 160 36.79 4.21 15.56
CA GLU A 160 37.82 5.06 14.94
C GLU A 160 37.56 5.41 13.46
N ALA A 161 36.57 4.80 12.81
CA ALA A 161 36.36 4.95 11.37
C ALA A 161 35.34 6.03 10.95
N PHE A 162 34.72 6.74 11.90
CA PHE A 162 33.69 7.74 11.59
C PHE A 162 33.81 8.94 12.54
N VAL A 163 34.13 10.11 11.96
CA VAL A 163 34.00 11.45 12.54
C VAL A 163 33.02 12.24 11.70
#